data_AF-A0A8T1SNW2-F1
#
_entry.id   AF-A0A8T1SNW2-F1
#
_cell.length_a   1.000
_cell.length_b   1.000
_cell.length_c   1.000
_cell.angle_alpha   90.00
_cell.angle_beta   90.00
_cell.angle_gamma   90.00
#
_symmetry.space_group_name_H-M   'P 1'
#
loop_
_entity.id
_entity.type
_entity.pdbx_description
1 polymer ?
#
loop_
_entity_poly.entity_id
_entity_poly.type
_entity_poly.pdbx_seq_one_letter_code
_entity_poly.pdbx_strand_id
1 'polypeptide(L)'
;GFLGLIGFCRPWLPSCGERSKPLHCLTANSAPDPLQWSPDTIQAFQLLKDRVASSMSLRAPNYSKPFHLFVHERGGVASGVLTPLSGPHHFPVAFSSQQIDPVAQGTPSCPRTLAATALLVAKARSLTLGHFTTVWTSHALSTLFCEGA
;
A
#
# COMPACT_ATOMS: atom_id res chain seq x y z
N GLY A 1 -11.27 13.71 12.37
CA GLY A 1 -10.62 14.69 11.48
C GLY A 1 -10.32 14.08 10.12
N PHE A 2 -10.10 14.90 9.08
CA PHE A 2 -9.90 14.45 7.69
C PHE A 2 -8.82 13.36 7.53
N LEU A 3 -7.64 13.54 8.13
CA LEU A 3 -6.56 12.54 8.09
C LEU A 3 -6.94 11.21 8.74
N GLY A 4 -7.83 11.22 9.74
CA GLY A 4 -8.37 9.99 10.33
C GLY A 4 -9.24 9.22 9.34
N LEU A 5 -10.09 9.93 8.57
CA LEU A 5 -10.90 9.32 7.50
C LEU A 5 -10.03 8.80 6.37
N ILE A 6 -9.03 9.57 5.94
CA ILE A 6 -8.04 9.11 4.94
C ILE A 6 -7.27 7.89 5.46
N GLY A 7 -6.94 7.86 6.75
CA GLY A 7 -6.32 6.71 7.42
C GLY A 7 -7.20 5.47 7.41
N PHE A 8 -8.50 5.61 7.70
CA PHE A 8 -9.48 4.55 7.58
C PHE A 8 -9.58 4.07 6.13
N CYS A 9 -9.64 5.00 5.17
CA CYS A 9 -9.72 4.70 3.75
C CYS A 9 -8.40 4.28 3.10
N ARG A 10 -7.30 4.24 3.86
CA ARG A 10 -5.95 3.97 3.37
C ARG A 10 -5.85 2.66 2.59
N PRO A 11 -6.51 1.56 2.99
CA PRO A 11 -6.49 0.33 2.21
C PRO A 11 -7.14 0.46 0.84
N TRP A 12 -7.87 1.54 0.54
CA TRP A 12 -8.60 1.68 -0.73
C TRP A 12 -8.05 2.80 -1.62
N LEU A 13 -7.02 3.48 -1.12
CA LEU A 13 -6.37 4.59 -1.80
C LEU A 13 -4.97 4.16 -2.26
N PRO A 14 -4.73 4.06 -3.58
CA PRO A 14 -3.38 3.80 -4.11
C PRO A 14 -2.40 4.86 -3.62
N SER A 15 -1.17 4.47 -3.26
CA SER A 15 -0.11 5.38 -2.79
C SER A 15 -0.57 6.39 -1.72
N CYS A 16 -1.53 6.02 -0.87
CA CYS A 16 -2.12 6.93 0.11
C CYS A 16 -1.07 7.58 1.03
N GLY A 17 -0.06 6.82 1.46
CA GLY A 17 0.99 7.34 2.34
C GLY A 17 1.85 8.43 1.69
N GLU A 18 2.16 8.30 0.40
CA GLU A 18 2.89 9.33 -0.35
C GLU A 18 2.01 10.58 -0.53
N ARG A 19 0.73 10.37 -0.86
CA ARG A 19 -0.23 11.44 -1.14
C ARG A 19 -0.66 12.20 0.11
N SER A 20 -0.68 11.55 1.28
CA SER A 20 -1.03 12.20 2.55
C SER A 20 0.18 12.87 3.22
N LYS A 21 1.40 12.65 2.73
CA LYS A 21 2.63 13.20 3.31
C LYS A 21 2.59 14.73 3.50
N PRO A 22 2.15 15.56 2.52
CA PRO A 22 2.08 17.00 2.70
C PRO A 22 1.15 17.42 3.84
N LEU A 23 0.05 16.69 4.03
CA LEU A 23 -0.94 16.96 5.07
C LEU A 23 -0.46 16.53 6.47
N HIS A 24 0.33 15.46 6.55
CA HIS A 24 0.98 15.07 7.80
C HIS A 24 2.04 16.10 8.24
N CYS A 25 2.78 16.69 7.29
CA CYS A 25 3.72 17.78 7.61
C CYS A 25 3.00 19.02 8.15
N LEU A 26 1.80 19.34 7.64
CA LEU A 26 0.97 20.44 8.15
C LEU A 26 0.41 20.22 9.55
N THR A 27 0.36 18.99 10.04
CA THR A 27 -0.22 18.64 11.34
C THR A 27 0.83 18.20 12.36
N ALA A 28 2.11 18.39 12.04
CA ALA A 28 3.21 18.16 12.97
C ALA A 28 3.17 19.17 14.12
N ASN A 29 3.70 18.80 15.29
CA ASN A 29 3.73 19.67 16.49
C ASN A 29 4.47 21.01 16.28
N SER A 30 5.28 21.11 15.22
CA SER A 30 6.02 22.29 14.81
C SER A 30 5.31 23.12 13.73
N ALA A 31 4.07 22.79 13.39
CA ALA A 31 3.31 23.52 12.38
C ALA A 31 2.81 24.87 12.93
N PRO A 32 2.84 25.93 12.12
CA PRO A 32 2.32 27.24 12.51
C PRO A 32 0.80 27.20 12.74
N ASP A 33 0.33 27.99 13.72
CA ASP A 33 -1.08 28.26 13.98
C ASP A 33 -1.36 29.75 13.64
N PRO A 34 -2.22 30.06 12.64
CA PRO A 34 -3.04 29.15 11.84
C PRO A 34 -2.27 28.35 10.79
N LEU A 35 -2.81 27.19 10.44
CA LEU A 35 -2.26 26.28 9.43
C LEU A 35 -2.03 26.99 8.08
N GLN A 36 -0.80 26.92 7.59
CA GLN A 36 -0.38 27.51 6.32
C GLN A 36 -0.66 26.54 5.16
N TRP A 37 -1.73 26.78 4.40
CA TRP A 37 -2.06 25.98 3.22
C TRP A 37 -1.21 26.40 2.02
N SER A 38 -0.27 25.55 1.63
CA SER A 38 0.48 25.67 0.38
C SER A 38 -0.29 25.08 -0.81
N PRO A 39 0.05 25.47 -2.05
CA PRO A 39 -0.53 24.85 -3.26
C PRO A 39 -0.43 23.32 -3.26
N ASP A 40 0.72 22.78 -2.84
CA ASP A 40 0.95 21.33 -2.75
C ASP A 40 0.01 20.65 -1.77
N THR A 41 -0.24 21.28 -0.61
CA THR A 41 -1.13 20.73 0.40
C THR A 41 -2.60 20.82 0.00
N ILE A 42 -3.00 21.87 -0.72
CA ILE A 42 -4.34 22.00 -1.29
C ILE A 42 -4.54 20.92 -2.37
N GLN A 43 -3.55 20.72 -3.23
CA GLN A 43 -3.59 19.70 -4.27
C GLN A 43 -3.68 18.30 -3.67
N ALA A 44 -2.86 17.99 -2.65
CA ALA A 44 -2.91 16.71 -1.94
C ALA A 44 -4.29 16.47 -1.29
N PHE A 45 -4.87 17.51 -0.68
CA PHE A 45 -6.20 17.45 -0.09
C PHE A 45 -7.29 17.17 -1.13
N GLN A 46 -7.32 17.93 -2.22
CA GLN A 46 -8.31 17.76 -3.29
C GLN A 46 -8.19 16.38 -3.94
N LEU A 47 -6.97 15.95 -4.26
CA LEU A 47 -6.72 14.63 -4.84
C LEU A 47 -7.19 13.50 -3.93
N LEU A 48 -6.92 13.58 -2.62
CA LEU A 48 -7.40 12.57 -1.66
C LEU A 48 -8.92 12.58 -1.53
N LYS A 49 -9.54 13.76 -1.50
CA LYS A 49 -11.00 13.91 -1.45
C LYS A 49 -11.66 13.25 -2.66
N ASP A 50 -11.16 13.56 -3.85
CA ASP A 50 -11.70 13.03 -5.11
C ASP A 50 -11.47 11.53 -5.23
N ARG A 51 -10.32 11.02 -4.76
CA ARG A 51 -10.03 9.58 -4.74
C ARG A 51 -10.92 8.81 -3.77
N VAL A 52 -11.21 9.37 -2.59
CA VAL A 52 -12.17 8.77 -1.66
C VAL A 52 -13.57 8.76 -2.29
N ALA A 53 -14.01 9.89 -2.85
CA ALA A 53 -15.32 10.00 -3.49
C ALA A 53 -15.46 9.08 -4.73
N SER A 54 -14.38 8.89 -5.49
CA SER A 54 -14.34 8.03 -6.68
C SER A 54 -13.98 6.58 -6.41
N SER A 55 -13.62 6.19 -5.17
CA SER A 55 -13.31 4.80 -4.78
C SER A 55 -14.55 3.88 -4.73
N MET A 56 -15.48 4.13 -5.66
CA MET A 56 -16.77 3.48 -5.84
C MET A 56 -16.63 1.96 -5.92
N SER A 57 -17.39 1.29 -5.06
CA SER A 57 -17.63 -0.16 -4.95
C SER A 57 -16.48 -1.00 -4.42
N LEU A 58 -16.22 -0.89 -3.12
CA LEU A 58 -15.55 -1.95 -2.39
C LEU A 58 -16.47 -3.17 -2.30
N ARG A 59 -16.28 -4.10 -3.23
CA ARG A 59 -16.88 -5.43 -3.12
C ARG A 59 -16.19 -6.13 -1.95
N ALA A 60 -16.99 -6.62 -1.00
CA ALA A 60 -16.47 -7.43 0.08
C ALA A 60 -15.63 -8.59 -0.50
N PRO A 61 -14.47 -8.91 0.10
CA PRO A 61 -13.66 -10.03 -0.35
C PRO A 61 -14.48 -11.33 -0.31
N ASN A 62 -14.46 -12.06 -1.41
CA ASN A 62 -15.03 -13.40 -1.46
C ASN A 62 -13.98 -14.40 -1.00
N TYR A 63 -14.06 -14.82 0.26
CA TYR A 63 -13.12 -15.76 0.89
C TYR A 63 -13.21 -17.19 0.35
N SER A 64 -14.24 -17.52 -0.44
CA SER A 64 -14.31 -18.81 -1.15
C SER A 64 -13.33 -18.89 -2.32
N LYS A 65 -12.63 -17.80 -2.66
CA LYS A 65 -11.65 -17.74 -3.75
C LYS A 65 -10.26 -17.41 -3.20
N PRO A 66 -9.18 -17.90 -3.85
CA PRO A 66 -7.83 -17.51 -3.50
C PRO A 66 -7.58 -16.03 -3.83
N PHE A 67 -6.55 -15.46 -3.22
CA PHE A 67 -6.15 -14.08 -3.43
C PHE A 67 -4.87 -13.99 -4.26
N HIS A 68 -4.69 -12.85 -4.93
CA HIS A 68 -3.44 -12.42 -5.53
C HIS A 68 -2.96 -11.13 -4.86
N LEU A 69 -1.70 -11.13 -4.47
CA LEU A 69 -1.01 -9.95 -3.98
C LEU A 69 0.07 -9.56 -4.99
N PHE A 70 -0.11 -8.44 -5.67
CA PHE A 70 0.93 -7.87 -6.53
C PHE A 70 1.78 -6.90 -5.72
N VAL A 71 3.09 -7.06 -5.78
CA VAL A 71 4.07 -6.29 -5.03
C VAL A 71 5.06 -5.62 -5.97
N HIS A 72 5.35 -4.37 -5.69
CA HIS A 72 6.36 -3.58 -6.36
C HIS A 72 7.16 -2.78 -5.33
N GLU A 73 8.48 -2.77 -5.47
CA GLU A 73 9.38 -1.95 -4.67
C GLU A 73 9.98 -0.86 -5.56
N ARG A 74 9.98 0.38 -5.08
CA ARG A 74 10.73 1.46 -5.71
C ARG A 74 11.18 2.48 -4.68
N GLY A 75 12.46 2.82 -4.69
CA GLY A 75 13.01 3.90 -3.88
C GLY A 75 12.82 3.69 -2.37
N GLY A 76 12.83 2.43 -1.90
CA GLY A 76 12.63 2.10 -0.49
C GLY A 76 11.17 2.10 -0.05
N VAL A 77 10.22 2.17 -0.97
CA VAL A 77 8.78 2.09 -0.70
C VAL A 77 8.22 0.80 -1.30
N ALA A 78 7.63 -0.02 -0.43
CA ALA A 78 6.86 -1.19 -0.81
C ALA A 78 5.43 -0.76 -1.16
N SER A 79 4.97 -1.11 -2.34
CA SER A 79 3.59 -0.91 -2.80
C SER A 79 2.98 -2.23 -3.24
N GLY A 80 1.71 -2.45 -2.93
CA GLY A 80 1.02 -3.64 -3.41
C GLY A 80 -0.48 -3.52 -3.48
N VAL A 81 -1.07 -4.42 -4.25
CA VAL A 81 -2.52 -4.53 -4.44
C VAL A 81 -2.96 -5.97 -4.23
N LEU A 82 -3.93 -6.15 -3.33
CA LEU A 82 -4.61 -7.39 -3.03
C LEU A 82 -5.89 -7.47 -3.86
N THR A 83 -6.02 -8.53 -4.65
CA THR A 83 -7.20 -8.80 -5.48
C THR A 83 -7.68 -10.23 -5.18
N PRO A 84 -8.99 -10.51 -5.18
CA PRO A 84 -9.48 -11.87 -5.20
C PRO A 84 -9.34 -12.43 -6.62
N LEU A 85 -9.12 -13.73 -6.76
CA LEU A 85 -9.17 -14.39 -8.06
C LEU A 85 -10.60 -14.32 -8.60
N SER A 86 -10.87 -13.37 -9.50
CA SER A 86 -12.22 -13.07 -9.96
C SER A 86 -12.27 -12.83 -11.46
N GLY A 87 -12.32 -13.90 -12.26
CA GLY A 87 -12.60 -13.82 -13.70
C GLY A 87 -11.68 -12.85 -14.45
N PRO A 88 -12.12 -12.24 -15.57
CA PRO A 88 -11.28 -11.38 -16.41
C PRO A 88 -11.00 -9.99 -15.81
N HIS A 89 -11.64 -9.63 -14.70
CA HIS A 89 -11.49 -8.31 -14.07
C HIS A 89 -11.00 -8.43 -12.63
N HIS A 90 -9.77 -7.97 -12.39
CA HIS A 90 -9.22 -7.87 -11.04
C HIS A 90 -9.84 -6.67 -10.31
N PHE A 91 -10.76 -6.94 -9.38
CA PHE A 91 -11.27 -5.93 -8.48
C PHE A 91 -10.33 -5.84 -7.26
N PRO A 92 -9.64 -4.70 -7.04
CA PRO A 92 -8.79 -4.54 -5.86
C PRO A 92 -9.65 -4.55 -4.60
N VAL A 93 -9.30 -5.43 -3.66
CA VAL A 93 -9.86 -5.48 -2.30
C VAL A 93 -9.11 -4.50 -1.41
N ALA A 94 -7.79 -4.41 -1.59
CA ALA A 94 -6.98 -3.45 -0.86
C ALA A 94 -5.70 -3.06 -1.63
N PHE A 95 -5.28 -1.83 -1.46
CA PHE A 95 -3.99 -1.26 -1.79
C PHE A 95 -3.21 -1.04 -0.50
N SER A 96 -1.91 -1.28 -0.53
CA SER A 96 -1.01 -1.03 0.59
C SER A 96 0.25 -0.36 0.10
N SER A 97 0.70 0.66 0.85
CA SER A 97 2.00 1.32 0.62
C SER A 97 2.66 1.64 1.95
N GLN A 98 3.94 1.31 2.05
CA GLN A 98 4.74 1.52 3.26
C GLN A 98 6.23 1.64 2.93
N GLN A 99 6.92 2.49 3.68
CA GLN A 99 8.39 2.52 3.66
C GLN A 99 8.97 1.23 4.24
N ILE A 100 9.92 0.67 3.51
CA ILE A 100 10.76 -0.43 3.96
C ILE A 100 11.68 0.10 5.06
N ASP A 101 12.06 -0.75 6.02
CA ASP A 101 12.93 -0.33 7.10
C ASP A 101 14.30 0.18 6.57
N PRO A 102 14.96 1.11 7.28
CA PRO A 102 16.20 1.72 6.82
C PRO A 102 17.32 0.73 6.51
N VAL A 103 17.36 -0.41 7.22
CA VAL A 103 18.39 -1.44 7.02
C VAL A 103 18.17 -2.12 5.67
N ALA A 104 16.94 -2.58 5.40
CA ALA A 104 16.59 -3.19 4.13
C ALA A 104 16.63 -2.20 2.96
N GLN A 105 16.41 -0.90 3.18
CA GLN A 105 16.61 0.13 2.14
C GLN A 105 18.06 0.17 1.63
N GLY A 106 19.05 -0.07 2.51
CA GLY A 106 20.47 -0.16 2.16
C GLY A 106 20.85 -1.39 1.32
N THR A 107 19.95 -2.36 1.17
CA THR A 107 20.22 -3.59 0.41
C THR A 107 20.01 -3.41 -1.11
N PRO A 108 20.57 -4.28 -1.96
CA PRO A 108 20.34 -4.26 -3.41
C PRO A 108 18.87 -4.52 -3.78
N SER A 109 18.50 -4.27 -5.03
CA SER A 109 17.10 -4.34 -5.52
C SER A 109 16.38 -5.65 -5.22
N CYS A 110 17.02 -6.81 -5.43
CA CYS A 110 16.37 -8.11 -5.23
C CYS A 110 16.07 -8.42 -3.74
N PRO A 111 17.03 -8.33 -2.81
CA PRO A 111 16.75 -8.43 -1.37
C PRO A 111 15.77 -7.37 -0.86
N ARG A 112 15.85 -6.14 -1.37
CA ARG A 112 14.90 -5.08 -1.00
C ARG A 112 13.47 -5.41 -1.45
N THR A 113 13.32 -5.98 -2.64
CA THR A 113 12.03 -6.48 -3.13
C THR A 113 11.51 -7.62 -2.26
N LEU A 114 12.39 -8.51 -1.76
CA LEU A 114 12.01 -9.56 -0.81
C LEU A 114 11.50 -8.96 0.51
N ALA A 115 12.21 -7.97 1.07
CA ALA A 115 11.78 -7.26 2.27
C ALA A 115 10.42 -6.55 2.07
N ALA A 116 10.24 -5.89 0.91
CA ALA A 116 8.98 -5.28 0.51
C ALA A 116 7.83 -6.30 0.48
N THR A 117 8.08 -7.47 -0.11
CA THR A 117 7.13 -8.57 -0.20
C THR A 117 6.75 -9.10 1.18
N ALA A 118 7.72 -9.39 2.05
CA ALA A 118 7.46 -9.89 3.39
C ALA A 118 6.58 -8.92 4.19
N LEU A 119 6.88 -7.62 4.10
CA LEU A 119 6.12 -6.56 4.75
C LEU A 119 4.67 -6.50 4.25
N LEU A 120 4.46 -6.60 2.94
CA LEU A 120 3.11 -6.54 2.37
C LEU A 120 2.32 -7.83 2.56
N VAL A 121 2.97 -8.99 2.59
CA VAL A 121 2.35 -10.28 2.95
C VAL A 121 1.84 -10.25 4.39
N ALA A 122 2.64 -9.74 5.33
CA ALA A 122 2.22 -9.60 6.72
C ALA A 122 0.95 -8.74 6.85
N LYS A 123 0.85 -7.65 6.07
CA LYS A 123 -0.36 -6.81 6.00
C LYS A 123 -1.53 -7.48 5.30
N ALA A 124 -1.28 -8.18 4.20
CA ALA A 124 -2.32 -8.89 3.48
C ALA A 124 -2.91 -10.04 4.30
N ARG A 125 -2.13 -10.64 5.21
CA ARG A 125 -2.58 -11.75 6.06
C ARG A 125 -3.79 -11.40 6.93
N SER A 126 -3.86 -10.18 7.47
CA SER A 126 -5.02 -9.74 8.25
C SER A 126 -6.27 -9.52 7.39
N LEU A 127 -6.11 -9.25 6.09
CA LEU A 127 -7.21 -9.02 5.15
C LEU A 127 -7.68 -10.32 4.48
N THR A 128 -6.77 -11.26 4.29
CA THR A 128 -7.04 -12.57 3.66
C THR A 128 -7.48 -13.61 4.67
N LEU A 129 -7.38 -13.34 5.98
CA LEU A 129 -7.75 -14.24 7.07
C LEU A 129 -7.06 -15.62 6.99
N GLY A 130 -5.85 -15.67 6.42
CA GLY A 130 -5.08 -16.90 6.26
C GLY A 130 -5.46 -17.75 5.04
N HIS A 131 -6.36 -17.27 4.18
CA HIS A 131 -6.67 -17.94 2.91
C HIS A 131 -5.48 -17.90 1.94
N PHE A 132 -5.44 -18.88 1.04
CA PHE A 132 -4.38 -19.03 0.04
C PHE A 132 -4.20 -17.74 -0.77
N THR A 133 -2.97 -17.25 -0.80
CA THR A 133 -2.59 -16.00 -1.47
C THR A 133 -1.36 -16.23 -2.32
N THR A 134 -1.49 -16.04 -3.62
CA THR A 134 -0.35 -16.05 -4.55
C THR A 134 0.27 -14.67 -4.62
N VAL A 135 1.58 -14.59 -4.45
CA VAL A 135 2.32 -13.32 -4.50
C VAL A 135 2.97 -13.17 -5.86
N TRP A 136 2.79 -12.00 -6.47
CA TRP A 136 3.41 -11.60 -7.74
C TRP A 136 4.36 -10.45 -7.48
N THR A 137 5.58 -10.54 -7.99
CA THR A 137 6.63 -9.53 -7.83
C THR A 137 7.23 -9.17 -9.19
N SER A 138 7.79 -7.96 -9.32
CA SER A 138 8.46 -7.51 -10.55
C SER A 138 9.69 -8.33 -10.93
N HIS A 139 10.32 -8.98 -9.95
CA HIS A 139 11.44 -9.90 -10.16
C HIS A 139 11.08 -11.26 -9.56
N ALA A 140 11.49 -12.35 -10.23
CA ALA A 140 11.32 -13.70 -9.71
C ALA A 140 12.17 -13.87 -8.44
N LEU A 141 11.52 -13.81 -7.27
CA LEU A 141 12.20 -14.02 -5.98
C LEU A 141 12.55 -15.49 -5.74
N SER A 142 12.01 -16.42 -6.54
CA SER A 142 12.31 -17.85 -6.46
C SER A 142 13.80 -18.18 -6.58
N THR A 143 14.59 -17.32 -7.25
CA THR A 143 16.04 -17.48 -7.36
C THR A 143 16.80 -17.09 -6.09
N LEU A 144 16.19 -16.33 -5.18
CA LEU A 144 16.76 -16.03 -3.86
C LEU A 144 16.45 -17.12 -2.83
N PHE A 145 15.40 -17.91 -3.08
CA PHE A 145 15.07 -19.10 -2.30
C PHE A 145 15.84 -20.31 -2.86
N CYS A 146 17.16 -20.30 -2.72
CA CYS A 146 17.98 -21.51 -2.83
C CYS A 146 18.62 -21.83 -1.48
N GLU A 147 18.50 -23.11 -1.13
CA GLU A 147 19.11 -23.87 -0.02
C GLU A 147 18.39 -23.92 1.33
N GLY A 148 17.50 -24.91 1.40
CA GLY A 148 17.21 -25.72 2.59
C GLY A 148 16.87 -27.13 2.09
N ALA A 149 17.88 -27.83 1.57
CA ALA A 149 17.84 -29.29 1.39
C ALA A 149 18.07 -29.97 2.75
#